data_AF-A0A6P5ARW5-F1
#
_entry.id   AF-A0A6P5ARW5-F1
#
_cell.length_a   1.000
_cell.length_b   1.000
_cell.length_c   1.000
_cell.angle_alpha   90.00
_cell.angle_beta   90.00
_cell.angle_gamma   90.00
#
_symmetry.space_group_name_H-M   'P 1'
#
loop_
_entity.id
_entity.type
_entity.pdbx_description
1 polymer ?
#
loop_
_entity_poly.entity_id
_entity_poly.type
_entity_poly.pdbx_seq_one_letter_code
_entity_poly.pdbx_strand_id
1 'polypeptide(L)'
;MAKNKKQRGRKKFDYSKNRKRQWKKSKKKVKIGHRGVEAAWDDRKSVSQNLSDMGLSHNVNKTIPFPKTRDIMPNVYQDEGMEVDVSPPKKTKKAKKLHVMKQLEEEASTLQEGTPRLSSEMVRYCTYMMDKYGEDYVAMARDVKNYYQDTPKQIRRKILRFKSIPEHYQEYLQQKETAMTSLKGLS
;
A
#
# COMPACT_ATOMS: atom_id res chain seq x y z
N MET A 1 22.14 53.05 33.84
CA MET A 1 22.23 51.56 33.86
C MET A 1 20.94 50.98 34.44
N ALA A 2 20.03 50.49 33.61
CA ALA A 2 18.78 49.87 34.07
C ALA A 2 19.02 48.40 34.44
N LYS A 3 18.82 48.04 35.72
CA LYS A 3 18.92 46.66 36.19
C LYS A 3 17.83 45.82 35.52
N ASN A 4 18.23 44.88 34.67
CA ASN A 4 17.39 43.85 34.07
C ASN A 4 16.66 43.07 35.17
N LYS A 5 15.39 43.42 35.45
CA LYS A 5 14.55 42.69 36.42
C LYS A 5 14.03 41.39 35.79
N LYS A 6 14.93 40.53 35.29
CA LYS A 6 14.65 39.10 35.11
C LYS A 6 14.75 38.45 36.48
N GLN A 7 13.77 38.77 37.33
CA GLN A 7 13.51 38.00 38.53
C GLN A 7 13.17 36.59 38.09
N ARG A 8 14.08 35.69 38.45
CA ARG A 8 13.97 34.24 38.39
C ARG A 8 12.57 33.78 38.81
N GLY A 9 11.67 33.57 37.85
CA GLY A 9 10.61 32.60 38.02
C GLY A 9 11.32 31.27 38.26
N ARG A 10 11.50 30.89 39.53
CA ARG A 10 12.06 29.57 39.91
C ARG A 10 11.33 28.55 39.04
N LYS A 11 12.07 27.76 38.24
CA LYS A 11 11.49 26.68 37.46
C LYS A 11 10.76 25.77 38.45
N LYS A 12 9.44 25.98 38.65
CA LYS A 12 8.65 25.18 39.60
C LYS A 12 8.68 23.74 39.08
N PHE A 13 8.96 22.81 39.98
CA PHE A 13 8.95 21.42 39.61
C PHE A 13 7.49 20.98 39.40
N ASP A 14 7.14 20.67 38.15
CA ASP A 14 5.81 20.15 37.82
C ASP A 14 5.75 18.66 38.17
N TYR A 15 5.09 18.33 39.27
CA TYR A 15 4.95 16.96 39.77
C TYR A 15 4.11 16.06 38.87
N SER A 16 3.28 16.63 37.99
CA SER A 16 2.50 15.87 37.00
C SER A 16 3.38 15.27 35.89
N LYS A 17 4.59 15.81 35.71
CA LYS A 17 5.51 15.42 34.62
C LYS A 17 6.64 14.56 35.15
N ASN A 18 6.61 13.29 34.77
CA ASN A 18 7.75 12.40 34.96
C ASN A 18 8.90 12.76 34.00
N ARG A 19 9.86 13.58 34.46
CA ARG A 19 11.02 14.04 33.67
C ARG A 19 11.92 12.90 33.19
N LYS A 20 12.07 11.83 33.99
CA LYS A 20 12.82 10.63 33.59
C LYS A 20 12.18 9.99 32.36
N ARG A 21 10.85 9.92 32.32
CA ARG A 21 10.10 9.42 31.15
C ARG A 21 10.25 10.36 29.95
N GLN A 22 10.17 11.68 30.15
CA GLN A 22 10.35 12.65 29.06
C GLN A 22 11.76 12.60 28.45
N TRP A 23 12.80 12.50 29.28
CA TRP A 23 14.18 12.36 28.83
C TRP A 23 14.41 11.05 28.06
N LYS A 24 13.84 9.93 28.55
CA LYS A 24 13.85 8.67 27.80
C LYS A 24 13.13 8.79 26.46
N LYS A 25 12.01 9.51 26.40
CA LYS A 25 11.27 9.79 25.16
C LYS A 25 12.08 10.65 24.19
N SER A 26 12.74 11.70 24.66
CA SER A 26 13.55 12.59 23.81
C SER A 26 14.79 11.91 23.25
N LYS A 27 15.33 10.91 23.95
CA LYS A 27 16.45 10.08 23.49
C LYS A 27 16.01 8.88 22.64
N LYS A 28 14.72 8.65 22.47
CA LYS A 28 14.22 7.52 21.72
C LYS A 28 14.48 7.73 20.24
N LYS A 29 15.23 6.81 19.63
CA LYS A 29 15.46 6.80 18.18
C LYS A 29 14.20 6.37 17.43
N VAL A 30 14.06 6.88 16.22
CA VAL A 30 13.01 6.46 15.29
C VAL A 30 13.38 5.07 14.76
N LYS A 31 12.42 4.14 14.75
CA LYS A 31 12.57 2.84 14.09
C LYS A 31 12.05 2.98 12.66
N ILE A 32 12.90 2.73 11.68
CA ILE A 32 12.58 2.88 10.26
C ILE A 32 12.53 1.48 9.65
N GLY A 33 11.45 1.17 8.90
CA GLY A 33 11.27 -0.17 8.33
C GLY A 33 12.02 -0.40 7.00
N HIS A 34 12.30 0.68 6.27
CA HIS A 34 12.97 0.60 4.97
C HIS A 34 14.48 0.82 5.09
N ARG A 35 15.26 -0.14 4.59
CA ARG A 35 16.73 -0.15 4.70
C ARG A 35 17.38 1.07 4.04
N GLY A 36 16.92 1.47 2.85
CA GLY A 36 17.50 2.62 2.14
C GLY A 36 17.27 3.95 2.87
N VAL A 37 16.13 4.10 3.54
CA VAL A 37 15.80 5.30 4.33
C VAL A 37 16.54 5.30 5.67
N GLU A 38 16.68 4.14 6.30
CA GLU A 38 17.43 3.99 7.55
C GLU A 38 18.91 4.33 7.36
N ALA A 39 19.53 3.84 6.28
CA ALA A 39 20.94 4.14 5.95
C ALA A 39 21.18 5.65 5.72
N ALA A 40 20.19 6.35 5.16
CA ALA A 40 20.25 7.78 4.91
C ALA A 40 19.76 8.63 6.11
N TRP A 41 19.35 8.02 7.21
CA TRP A 41 18.84 8.73 8.37
C TRP A 41 19.95 9.37 9.21
N ASP A 42 19.74 10.61 9.66
CA ASP A 42 20.67 11.32 10.57
C ASP A 42 19.98 11.62 11.90
N ASP A 43 20.42 10.97 12.98
CA ASP A 43 19.89 11.13 14.33
C ASP A 43 20.03 12.56 14.90
N ARG A 44 20.93 13.38 14.33
CA ARG A 44 21.16 14.76 14.79
C ARG A 44 20.18 15.76 14.20
N LYS A 45 19.50 15.38 13.12
CA LYS A 45 18.55 16.25 12.39
C LYS A 45 17.12 15.94 12.78
N SER A 46 16.24 16.93 12.56
CA SER A 46 14.81 16.73 12.74
C SER A 46 14.25 15.78 11.68
N VAL A 47 13.16 15.09 12.00
CA VAL A 47 12.42 14.21 11.07
C VAL A 47 12.09 14.96 9.78
N SER A 48 11.62 16.20 9.90
CA SER A 48 11.28 17.03 8.74
C SER A 48 12.49 17.34 7.87
N GLN A 49 13.65 17.62 8.48
CA GLN A 49 14.87 17.92 7.72
C GLN A 49 15.40 16.66 7.02
N ASN A 50 15.38 15.51 7.70
CA ASN A 50 15.80 14.24 7.12
C ASN A 50 14.95 13.86 5.91
N LEU A 51 13.62 13.93 6.04
CA LEU A 51 12.71 13.66 4.93
C LEU A 51 12.95 14.65 3.78
N SER A 52 13.06 15.95 4.06
CA SER A 52 13.34 16.93 3.01
C SER A 52 14.70 16.75 2.34
N ASP A 53 15.72 16.32 3.10
CA ASP A 53 17.05 16.03 2.58
C ASP A 53 17.00 14.82 1.63
N MET A 54 16.11 13.85 1.88
CA MET A 54 15.86 12.66 1.04
C MET A 54 14.88 12.92 -0.13
N GLY A 55 14.27 14.11 -0.21
CA GLY A 55 13.23 14.41 -1.22
C GLY A 55 11.82 13.96 -0.82
N LEU A 56 11.61 13.55 0.43
CA LEU A 56 10.33 13.11 0.97
C LEU A 56 9.60 14.24 1.70
N SER A 57 8.28 14.22 1.68
CA SER A 57 7.45 15.17 2.40
C SER A 57 7.18 14.72 3.85
N HIS A 58 7.34 15.62 4.82
CA HIS A 58 6.94 15.36 6.22
C HIS A 58 5.44 15.54 6.44
N ASN A 59 4.80 16.43 5.67
CA ASN A 59 3.37 16.68 5.76
C ASN A 59 2.82 16.89 4.35
N VAL A 60 2.01 15.93 3.90
CA VAL A 60 1.45 15.86 2.54
C VAL A 60 0.60 17.09 2.23
N ASN A 61 -0.28 17.50 3.15
CA ASN A 61 -1.21 18.62 2.94
C ASN A 61 -0.49 19.98 2.81
N LYS A 62 0.75 20.08 3.33
CA LYS A 62 1.57 21.28 3.16
C LYS A 62 2.34 21.27 1.84
N THR A 63 2.77 20.10 1.39
CA THR A 63 3.51 19.95 0.13
C THR A 63 2.61 19.94 -1.09
N ILE A 64 1.41 19.38 -0.94
CA ILE A 64 0.37 19.29 -1.96
C ILE A 64 -0.87 19.96 -1.37
N PRO A 65 -0.97 21.30 -1.44
CA PRO A 65 -2.16 21.99 -0.96
C PRO A 65 -3.35 21.62 -1.84
N PHE A 66 -4.45 21.20 -1.23
CA PHE A 66 -5.70 21.02 -1.95
C PHE A 66 -6.27 22.40 -2.30
N PRO A 67 -6.67 22.62 -3.56
CA PRO A 67 -7.33 23.85 -3.95
C PRO A 67 -8.65 23.98 -3.17
N LYS A 68 -8.89 25.14 -2.56
CA LYS A 68 -10.17 25.40 -1.89
C LYS A 68 -11.20 25.82 -2.94
N THR A 69 -12.48 25.68 -2.62
CA THR A 69 -13.58 26.08 -3.51
C THR A 69 -13.44 27.51 -4.03
N ARG A 70 -12.97 28.45 -3.19
CA ARG A 70 -12.65 29.85 -3.57
C ARG A 70 -11.51 30.02 -4.57
N ASP A 71 -10.60 29.05 -4.65
CA ASP A 71 -9.44 29.09 -5.55
C ASP A 71 -9.79 28.52 -6.94
N ILE A 72 -10.89 27.76 -7.03
CA ILE A 72 -11.37 27.08 -8.25
C ILE A 72 -12.58 27.80 -8.86
N MET A 73 -13.45 28.37 -8.03
CA MET A 73 -14.62 29.11 -8.52
C MET A 73 -14.18 30.49 -9.03
N PRO A 74 -14.48 30.84 -10.30
CA PRO A 74 -14.28 32.21 -10.75
C PRO A 74 -15.20 33.13 -9.94
N ASN A 75 -14.61 34.16 -9.33
CA ASN A 75 -15.34 35.15 -8.56
C ASN A 75 -16.27 35.92 -9.54
N VAL A 76 -17.58 35.72 -9.44
CA VAL A 76 -18.59 36.35 -10.34
C VAL A 76 -18.77 37.84 -10.04
N TYR A 77 -18.20 38.35 -8.94
CA TYR A 77 -18.16 39.77 -8.62
C TYR A 77 -16.73 40.29 -8.78
N GLN A 78 -16.45 40.91 -9.93
CA GLN A 78 -15.30 41.78 -10.12
C GLN A 78 -15.58 43.09 -9.37
N ASP A 79 -14.83 43.33 -8.30
CA ASP A 79 -14.55 44.69 -7.85
C ASP A 79 -13.13 45.00 -8.32
N GLU A 80 -13.04 45.96 -9.23
CA GLU A 80 -11.82 46.46 -9.88
C GLU A 80 -10.92 47.09 -8.81
N GLY A 81 -9.93 46.36 -8.26
CA GLY A 81 -8.90 47.01 -7.45
C GLY A 81 -8.09 46.20 -6.45
N MET A 82 -8.29 44.89 -6.29
CA MET A 82 -7.46 44.10 -5.35
C MET A 82 -6.45 43.22 -6.09
N GLU A 83 -5.23 43.73 -6.26
CA GLU A 83 -4.08 42.92 -6.65
C GLU A 83 -3.87 41.81 -5.61
N VAL A 84 -4.21 40.58 -5.98
CA VAL A 84 -3.80 39.40 -5.22
C VAL A 84 -2.31 39.20 -5.51
N ASP A 85 -1.45 39.61 -4.58
CA ASP A 85 -0.02 39.30 -4.58
C ASP A 85 0.15 37.76 -4.55
N VAL A 86 0.16 37.14 -5.73
CA VAL A 86 0.53 35.74 -5.91
C VAL A 86 2.03 35.67 -5.67
N SER A 87 2.40 35.57 -4.40
CA SER A 87 3.78 35.41 -3.96
C SER A 87 4.43 34.29 -4.80
N PRO A 88 5.54 34.58 -5.51
CA PRO A 88 6.16 33.62 -6.41
C PRO A 88 6.49 32.33 -5.66
N PRO A 89 6.36 31.15 -6.29
CA PRO A 89 6.62 29.87 -5.63
C PRO A 89 8.00 29.93 -4.98
N LYS A 90 8.02 29.86 -3.64
CA LYS A 90 9.28 29.93 -2.87
C LYS A 90 10.19 28.84 -3.42
N LYS A 91 11.34 29.24 -3.99
CA LYS A 91 12.35 28.33 -4.52
C LYS A 91 12.72 27.33 -3.43
N THR A 92 12.24 26.10 -3.55
CA THR A 92 12.53 25.04 -2.59
C THR A 92 13.99 24.64 -2.76
N LYS A 93 14.70 24.48 -1.64
CA LYS A 93 16.09 24.00 -1.67
C LYS A 93 16.08 22.59 -2.27
N LYS A 94 16.95 22.34 -3.24
CA LYS A 94 17.12 21.00 -3.84
C LYS A 94 17.52 20.01 -2.74
N ALA A 95 16.90 18.83 -2.75
CA ALA A 95 17.19 17.77 -1.80
C ALA A 95 18.64 17.26 -1.99
N LYS A 96 19.29 16.87 -0.88
CA LYS A 96 20.72 16.50 -0.85
C LYS A 96 20.96 15.02 -1.12
N LYS A 97 19.99 14.16 -0.78
CA LYS A 97 20.05 12.69 -0.82
C LYS A 97 19.02 12.12 -1.79
N LEU A 98 18.96 12.67 -3.00
CA LEU A 98 18.00 12.29 -4.05
C LEU A 98 18.09 10.80 -4.46
N HIS A 99 19.22 10.14 -4.21
CA HIS A 99 19.38 8.71 -4.48
C HIS A 99 18.34 7.84 -3.74
N VAL A 100 17.96 8.21 -2.51
CA VAL A 100 16.98 7.45 -1.72
C VAL A 100 15.60 7.48 -2.38
N MET A 101 15.20 8.64 -2.90
CA MET A 101 13.95 8.79 -3.65
C MET A 101 13.95 7.93 -4.91
N LYS A 102 15.04 7.97 -5.70
CA LYS A 102 15.16 7.16 -6.91
C LYS A 102 15.06 5.66 -6.63
N GLN A 103 15.74 5.18 -5.59
CA GLN A 103 15.65 3.77 -5.17
C GLN A 103 14.21 3.39 -4.81
N LEU A 104 13.51 4.24 -4.06
CA LEU A 104 12.11 3.99 -3.69
C LEU A 104 11.18 3.99 -4.91
N GLU A 105 11.42 4.86 -5.89
CA GLU A 105 10.67 4.89 -7.14
C GLU A 105 10.92 3.64 -7.98
N GLU A 106 12.17 3.19 -8.09
CA GLU A 106 12.55 1.97 -8.79
C GLU A 106 11.92 0.74 -8.13
N GLU A 107 12.04 0.61 -6.80
CA GLU A 107 11.41 -0.48 -6.04
C GLU A 107 9.89 -0.46 -6.17
N ALA A 108 9.25 0.71 -6.12
CA ALA A 108 7.79 0.82 -6.30
C ALA A 108 7.34 0.53 -7.74
N SER A 109 8.19 0.83 -8.72
CA SER A 109 7.95 0.53 -10.14
C SER A 109 8.05 -0.96 -10.43
N THR A 110 8.85 -1.70 -9.65
CA THR A 110 8.95 -3.15 -9.81
C THR A 110 7.60 -3.84 -9.57
N LEU A 111 7.12 -4.59 -10.56
CA LEU A 111 5.90 -5.36 -10.44
C LEU A 111 6.13 -6.50 -9.43
N GLN A 112 5.37 -6.49 -8.35
CA GLN A 112 5.30 -7.63 -7.43
C GLN A 112 4.31 -8.64 -8.02
N GLU A 113 4.83 -9.68 -8.68
CA GLU A 113 3.99 -10.76 -9.19
C GLU A 113 3.46 -11.59 -8.02
N GLY A 114 2.18 -11.40 -7.68
CA GLY A 114 1.49 -12.34 -6.80
C GLY A 114 1.30 -13.66 -7.54
N THR A 115 1.67 -14.79 -6.94
CA THR A 115 1.36 -16.11 -7.51
C THR A 115 -0.12 -16.43 -7.24
N PRO A 116 -1.02 -16.37 -8.24
CA PRO A 116 -2.42 -16.70 -8.01
C PRO A 116 -2.52 -18.20 -7.73
N ARG A 117 -2.84 -18.56 -6.49
CA ARG A 117 -3.07 -19.97 -6.10
C ARG A 117 -4.50 -20.16 -5.63
N LEU A 118 -5.03 -21.35 -5.90
CA LEU A 118 -6.30 -21.81 -5.36
C LEU A 118 -6.04 -22.71 -4.16
N SER A 119 -7.01 -22.78 -3.25
CA SER A 119 -6.99 -23.76 -2.17
C SER A 119 -7.15 -25.17 -2.73
N SER A 120 -6.55 -26.17 -2.06
CA SER A 120 -6.63 -27.58 -2.47
C SER A 120 -8.08 -28.07 -2.62
N GLU A 121 -8.98 -27.64 -1.72
CA GLU A 121 -10.40 -27.98 -1.81
C GLU A 121 -11.08 -27.38 -3.04
N MET A 122 -10.74 -26.14 -3.42
CA MET A 122 -11.27 -25.50 -4.62
C MET A 122 -10.78 -26.20 -5.88
N VAL A 123 -9.52 -26.64 -5.90
CA VAL A 123 -8.97 -27.45 -6.99
C VAL A 123 -9.76 -28.75 -7.12
N ARG A 124 -9.95 -29.49 -6.03
CA ARG A 124 -10.74 -30.74 -6.01
C ARG A 124 -12.19 -30.53 -6.45
N TYR A 125 -12.79 -29.40 -6.08
CA TYR A 125 -14.14 -29.04 -6.52
C TYR A 125 -14.19 -28.79 -8.04
N CYS A 126 -13.26 -28.00 -8.57
CA CYS A 126 -13.18 -27.68 -9.99
C CYS A 126 -12.90 -28.93 -10.84
N THR A 127 -11.96 -29.79 -10.44
CA THR A 127 -11.65 -31.03 -11.16
C THR A 127 -12.85 -31.96 -11.21
N TYR A 128 -13.50 -32.20 -10.07
CA TYR A 128 -14.73 -33.02 -10.00
C TYR A 128 -15.84 -32.49 -10.92
N MET A 129 -16.10 -31.18 -10.90
CA MET A 129 -17.14 -30.59 -11.74
C MET A 129 -16.80 -30.71 -13.23
N MET A 130 -15.53 -30.51 -13.60
CA MET A 130 -15.07 -30.64 -14.98
C MET A 130 -15.11 -32.08 -15.49
N ASP A 131 -14.76 -33.07 -14.65
CA ASP A 131 -14.79 -34.48 -15.03
C ASP A 131 -16.22 -35.01 -15.20
N LYS A 132 -17.14 -34.59 -14.34
CA LYS A 132 -18.53 -35.10 -14.34
C LYS A 132 -19.44 -34.38 -15.34
N TYR A 133 -19.32 -33.06 -15.46
CA TYR A 133 -20.26 -32.23 -16.23
C TYR A 133 -19.62 -31.46 -17.39
N GLY A 134 -18.29 -31.43 -17.50
CA GLY A 134 -17.59 -30.73 -18.58
C GLY A 134 -17.80 -29.21 -18.54
N GLU A 135 -18.63 -28.69 -19.45
CA GLU A 135 -18.96 -27.26 -19.55
C GLU A 135 -20.44 -26.95 -19.27
N ASP A 136 -21.24 -27.92 -18.81
CA ASP A 136 -22.62 -27.68 -18.41
C ASP A 136 -22.71 -27.11 -16.98
N TYR A 137 -22.63 -25.78 -16.89
CA TYR A 137 -22.70 -25.06 -15.62
C TYR A 137 -24.09 -25.11 -14.94
N VAL A 138 -25.16 -25.37 -15.69
CA VAL A 138 -26.51 -25.48 -15.11
C VAL A 138 -26.64 -26.81 -14.37
N ALA A 139 -26.10 -27.89 -14.95
CA ALA A 139 -26.01 -29.18 -14.27
C ALA A 139 -25.10 -29.13 -13.05
N MET A 140 -23.94 -28.45 -13.13
CA MET A 140 -23.03 -28.29 -11.98
C MET A 140 -23.70 -27.59 -10.79
N ALA A 141 -24.55 -26.59 -11.05
CA ALA A 141 -25.23 -25.87 -9.98
C ALA A 141 -26.22 -26.74 -9.19
N ARG A 142 -26.73 -27.81 -9.81
CA ARG A 142 -27.66 -28.77 -9.20
C ARG A 142 -26.94 -29.96 -8.54
N ASP A 143 -25.63 -30.06 -8.64
CA ASP A 143 -24.87 -31.17 -8.05
C ASP A 143 -24.80 -31.04 -6.52
N VAL A 144 -24.84 -32.19 -5.83
CA VAL A 144 -24.83 -32.27 -4.36
C VAL A 144 -23.56 -31.66 -3.75
N LYS A 145 -22.45 -31.68 -4.48
CA LYS A 145 -21.15 -31.15 -4.04
C LYS A 145 -21.07 -29.63 -4.15
N ASN A 146 -22.05 -28.99 -4.80
CA ASN A 146 -22.26 -27.55 -4.74
C ASN A 146 -22.92 -27.15 -3.40
N TYR A 147 -22.23 -27.41 -2.29
CA TYR A 147 -22.74 -27.19 -0.93
C TYR A 147 -23.16 -25.72 -0.68
N TYR A 148 -22.40 -24.79 -1.24
CA TYR A 148 -22.65 -23.35 -1.10
C TYR A 148 -23.71 -22.82 -2.06
N GLN A 149 -24.35 -23.69 -2.85
CA GLN A 149 -25.40 -23.33 -3.78
C GLN A 149 -24.94 -22.22 -4.76
N ASP A 150 -23.71 -22.33 -5.26
CA ASP A 150 -23.17 -21.40 -6.24
C ASP A 150 -24.05 -21.39 -7.49
N THR A 151 -24.32 -20.19 -8.00
CA THR A 151 -24.98 -20.00 -9.29
C THR A 151 -24.10 -20.50 -10.44
N PRO A 152 -24.69 -20.91 -11.59
CA PRO A 152 -23.91 -21.34 -12.76
C PRO A 152 -22.80 -20.37 -13.17
N LYS A 153 -23.07 -19.05 -13.06
CA LYS A 153 -22.11 -17.99 -13.38
C LYS A 153 -20.93 -17.96 -12.39
N GLN A 154 -21.17 -18.20 -11.10
CA GLN A 154 -20.13 -18.29 -10.08
C GLN A 154 -19.27 -19.53 -10.28
N ILE A 155 -19.88 -20.69 -10.57
CA ILE A 155 -19.16 -21.93 -10.89
C ILE A 155 -18.28 -21.74 -12.11
N ARG A 156 -18.82 -21.15 -13.19
CA ARG A 156 -18.05 -20.78 -14.37
C ARG A 156 -16.84 -19.91 -14.03
N ARG A 157 -17.01 -18.88 -13.18
CA ARG A 157 -15.90 -18.02 -12.75
C ARG A 157 -14.83 -18.79 -11.97
N LYS A 158 -15.23 -19.72 -11.10
CA LYS A 158 -14.31 -20.59 -10.34
C LYS A 158 -13.51 -21.49 -11.27
N ILE A 159 -14.16 -22.11 -12.25
CA ILE A 159 -13.53 -22.97 -13.25
C ILE A 159 -12.61 -22.15 -14.17
N LEU A 160 -13.01 -20.96 -14.61
CA LEU A 160 -12.15 -20.09 -15.42
C LEU A 160 -10.91 -19.65 -14.65
N ARG A 161 -11.05 -19.34 -13.35
CA ARG A 161 -9.91 -19.03 -12.48
C ARG A 161 -8.98 -20.23 -12.29
N PHE A 162 -9.53 -21.43 -12.22
CA PHE A 162 -8.77 -22.67 -12.20
C PHE A 162 -7.98 -22.88 -13.49
N LYS A 163 -8.64 -22.75 -14.66
CA LYS A 163 -8.00 -22.82 -15.98
C LYS A 163 -6.93 -21.73 -16.19
N SER A 164 -7.08 -20.56 -15.58
CA SER A 164 -6.12 -19.46 -15.71
C SER A 164 -4.83 -19.67 -14.92
N ILE A 165 -4.77 -20.62 -13.99
CA ILE A 165 -3.58 -20.92 -13.19
C ILE A 165 -2.91 -22.18 -13.78
N PRO A 166 -1.78 -22.04 -14.49
CA PRO A 166 -1.15 -23.17 -15.17
C PRO A 166 -0.74 -24.30 -14.22
N GLU A 167 -0.23 -23.96 -13.03
CA GLU A 167 0.20 -24.95 -12.02
C GLU A 167 -0.88 -26.00 -11.77
N HIS A 168 -2.13 -25.57 -11.48
CA HIS A 168 -3.23 -26.49 -11.17
C HIS A 168 -3.83 -27.16 -12.40
N TYR A 169 -3.96 -26.41 -13.50
CA TYR A 169 -4.61 -26.92 -14.71
C TYR A 169 -3.74 -27.96 -15.43
N GLN A 170 -2.42 -27.75 -15.49
CA GLN A 170 -1.48 -28.69 -16.08
C GLN A 170 -1.42 -30.00 -15.27
N GLU A 171 -1.40 -29.92 -13.95
CA GLU A 171 -1.45 -31.10 -13.08
C GLU A 171 -2.71 -31.94 -13.35
N TYR A 172 -3.87 -31.28 -13.47
CA TYR A 172 -5.12 -31.95 -13.83
C TYR A 172 -5.06 -32.63 -15.22
N LEU A 173 -4.49 -31.98 -16.23
CA LEU A 173 -4.35 -32.57 -17.56
C LEU A 173 -3.44 -33.82 -17.54
N GLN A 174 -2.32 -33.76 -16.83
CA GLN A 174 -1.43 -34.91 -16.65
C GLN A 174 -2.14 -36.08 -15.94
N GLN A 175 -2.91 -35.80 -14.88
CA GLN A 175 -3.71 -36.81 -14.18
C GLN A 175 -4.77 -37.44 -15.11
N LYS A 176 -5.38 -36.64 -15.98
CA LYS A 176 -6.37 -37.13 -16.94
C LYS A 176 -5.76 -37.98 -18.05
N GLU A 177 -4.60 -37.58 -18.59
CA GLU A 177 -3.87 -38.34 -19.61
C GLU A 177 -3.34 -39.67 -19.08
N THR A 178 -2.79 -39.68 -17.85
CA THR A 178 -2.34 -40.89 -17.18
C THR A 178 -3.49 -41.85 -16.91
N ALA A 179 -4.64 -41.35 -16.43
CA ALA A 179 -5.85 -42.16 -16.25
C ALA A 179 -6.34 -42.78 -17.57
N MET A 180 -6.35 -42.01 -18.67
CA MET A 180 -6.74 -42.53 -19.99
C MET A 180 -5.74 -43.56 -20.55
N THR A 181 -4.44 -43.35 -20.33
CA THR A 181 -3.39 -44.28 -20.78
C THR A 181 -3.47 -45.61 -20.03
N SER A 182 -3.70 -45.56 -18.71
CA SER A 182 -3.88 -46.75 -17.88
C SER A 182 -5.08 -47.59 -18.33
N LEU A 183 -6.19 -46.95 -18.72
CA LEU A 183 -7.39 -47.66 -19.19
C LEU A 183 -7.16 -48.36 -20.54
N LYS A 184 -6.31 -47.80 -21.41
CA LYS A 184 -6.01 -48.37 -22.73
C LYS A 184 -5.02 -49.54 -22.69
N GLY A 185 -4.12 -49.58 -21.70
CA GLY A 185 -3.13 -50.66 -21.54
C GLY A 185 -3.65 -51.94 -20.88
N LEU A 186 -4.92 -51.97 -20.48
CA LEU A 186 -5.60 -53.11 -19.84
C LEU A 186 -6.58 -53.85 -20.79
N SER A 187 -6.67 -53.41 -22.05
CA SER A 187 -7.40 -54.07 -23.13
C SER A 187 -6.44 -54.74 -24.09
#